data_AF-A0A1H8AAV5-F1
#
_entry.id   AF-A0A1H8AAV5-F1
#
_cell.length_a   1.000
_cell.length_b   1.000
_cell.length_c   1.000
_cell.angle_alpha   90.00
_cell.angle_beta   90.00
_cell.angle_gamma   90.00
#
_symmetry.space_group_name_H-M   'P 1'
#
loop_
_entity.id
_entity.type
_entity.pdbx_description
1 polymer ?
#
loop_
_entity_poly.entity_id
_entity_poly.type
_entity_poly.pdbx_seq_one_letter_code
_entity_poly.pdbx_strand_id
1 'polypeptide(L)'
;DNLSKEEVVSNKGALSIKVGKNLNAKTVMNGKDKQLVISTTPEIKVDKVTVGNITLNQSGLTVKEGADVNINMGGNQIHNIKAGTAPTDAVNVSQLTKVEESLSTRIDSVEKAASGGTASAMASASLPQAYVPGKSMVSLAGASYDKSSSMAVGLSSISDNGKWIIKGNINANTEKKFGIGVSVGYQW
;
A
#
# COMPACT_ATOMS: atom_id res chain seq x y z
N ASP A 1 -2.67 -39.10 -34.75
CA ASP A 1 -2.49 -39.83 -36.02
C ASP A 1 -1.59 -39.10 -36.98
N ASN A 2 -0.85 -39.89 -37.75
CA ASN A 2 0.06 -39.55 -38.85
C ASN A 2 1.52 -39.19 -38.53
N LEU A 3 2.22 -40.16 -37.95
CA LEU A 3 3.60 -40.47 -38.34
C LEU A 3 3.57 -41.81 -39.09
N SER A 4 3.55 -41.78 -40.42
CA SER A 4 3.60 -42.98 -41.24
C SER A 4 4.90 -43.07 -42.04
N LYS A 5 5.71 -44.07 -41.66
CA LYS A 5 6.70 -44.83 -42.46
C LYS A 5 7.92 -44.06 -42.99
N GLU A 6 9.05 -44.22 -42.30
CA GLU A 6 10.37 -43.97 -42.86
C GLU A 6 10.78 -45.16 -43.74
N GLU A 7 10.73 -44.95 -45.05
CA GLU A 7 11.26 -45.84 -46.08
C GLU A 7 12.76 -45.52 -46.26
N VAL A 8 13.64 -46.47 -45.94
CA VAL A 8 15.08 -46.31 -46.20
C VAL A 8 15.33 -46.52 -47.68
N VAL A 9 15.41 -45.43 -48.44
CA VAL A 9 15.78 -45.43 -49.86
C VAL A 9 17.29 -45.19 -49.99
N SER A 10 18.02 -46.20 -50.48
CA SER A 10 19.37 -46.02 -51.04
C SER A 10 19.26 -45.25 -52.36
N ASN A 11 19.79 -44.02 -52.42
CA ASN A 11 19.75 -43.21 -53.64
C ASN A 11 21.15 -42.74 -54.07
N LYS A 12 21.51 -43.04 -55.33
CA LYS A 12 22.71 -42.58 -56.03
C LYS A 12 22.60 -41.09 -56.45
N GLY A 13 22.03 -40.25 -55.58
CA GLY A 13 21.91 -38.79 -55.74
C GLY A 13 22.30 -38.11 -54.43
N ALA A 14 23.11 -37.06 -54.49
CA ALA A 14 23.56 -36.35 -53.29
C ALA A 14 22.37 -35.81 -52.48
N LEU A 15 22.32 -36.12 -51.18
CA LEU A 15 21.32 -35.57 -50.26
C LEU A 15 21.48 -34.05 -50.14
N SER A 16 20.46 -33.27 -50.49
CA SER A 16 20.46 -31.80 -50.34
C SER A 16 19.75 -31.40 -49.05
N ILE A 17 20.43 -30.70 -48.14
CA ILE A 17 19.86 -30.20 -46.88
C ILE A 17 19.61 -28.70 -47.01
N LYS A 18 18.35 -28.28 -46.87
CA LYS A 18 17.95 -26.87 -46.78
C LYS A 18 17.59 -26.55 -45.34
N VAL A 19 18.16 -25.49 -44.78
CA VAL A 19 17.86 -25.02 -43.43
C VAL A 19 17.09 -23.71 -43.47
N GLY A 20 16.20 -23.52 -42.50
CA GLY A 20 15.44 -22.27 -42.33
C GLY A 20 16.28 -21.15 -41.71
N LYS A 21 15.73 -19.93 -41.65
CA LYS A 21 16.43 -18.70 -41.22
C LYS A 21 17.10 -18.78 -39.83
N ASN A 22 16.56 -19.58 -38.92
CA ASN A 22 17.05 -19.71 -37.54
C ASN A 22 18.00 -20.91 -37.33
N LEU A 23 18.33 -21.63 -38.40
CA LEU A 23 19.15 -22.84 -38.36
C LEU A 23 20.38 -22.69 -39.24
N ASN A 24 21.49 -23.26 -38.77
CA ASN A 24 22.70 -23.48 -39.53
C ASN A 24 22.89 -24.99 -39.69
N ALA A 25 23.38 -25.42 -40.85
CA ALA A 25 23.83 -26.79 -41.07
C ALA A 25 25.22 -26.78 -41.69
N LYS A 26 26.12 -27.60 -41.17
CA LYS A 26 27.45 -27.85 -41.75
C LYS A 26 27.82 -29.31 -41.62
N THR A 27 28.60 -29.81 -42.56
CA THR A 27 29.22 -31.13 -42.43
C THR A 27 30.62 -30.97 -41.84
N VAL A 28 30.93 -31.72 -40.80
CA VAL A 28 32.27 -31.79 -40.19
C VAL A 28 32.78 -33.23 -40.28
N MET A 29 34.11 -33.41 -40.32
CA MET A 29 34.72 -34.73 -40.20
C MET A 29 34.98 -35.02 -38.72
N ASN A 30 34.58 -36.21 -38.26
CA ASN A 30 35.00 -36.75 -36.97
C ASN A 30 35.81 -38.03 -37.25
N GLY A 31 37.13 -37.88 -37.35
CA GLY A 31 37.99 -38.94 -37.88
C GLY A 31 37.67 -39.23 -39.35
N LYS A 32 37.31 -40.48 -39.67
CA LYS A 32 36.91 -40.90 -41.03
C LYS A 32 35.42 -40.69 -41.32
N ASP A 33 34.62 -40.36 -40.31
CA ASP A 33 33.17 -40.25 -40.43
C ASP A 33 32.74 -38.81 -40.76
N LYS A 34 31.77 -38.67 -41.67
CA LYS A 34 31.12 -37.39 -41.97
C LYS A 34 29.92 -37.20 -41.03
N GLN A 35 29.92 -36.10 -40.28
CA GLN A 35 28.82 -35.73 -39.39
C GLN A 35 28.13 -34.47 -39.89
N LEU A 36 26.80 -34.50 -40.02
CA LEU A 36 25.99 -33.31 -40.16
C LEU A 36 25.78 -32.68 -38.79
N VAL A 37 26.16 -31.41 -38.66
CA VAL A 37 25.93 -30.60 -37.45
C VAL A 37 24.87 -29.57 -37.78
N ILE A 38 23.76 -29.64 -37.04
CA ILE A 38 22.69 -28.63 -37.07
C ILE A 38 22.80 -27.82 -35.79
N SER A 39 22.78 -26.49 -35.93
CA SER A 39 22.76 -25.57 -34.79
C SER A 39 21.76 -24.45 -35.03
N THR A 40 21.46 -23.68 -33.99
CA THR A 40 20.71 -22.45 -34.13
C THR A 40 21.59 -21.29 -34.56
N THR A 41 20.97 -20.22 -35.05
CA THR A 41 21.59 -18.89 -35.10
C THR A 41 21.62 -18.25 -33.71
N PRO A 42 22.52 -17.28 -33.45
CA PRO A 42 22.54 -16.55 -32.18
C PRO A 42 21.26 -15.74 -31.90
N GLU A 43 20.61 -15.26 -32.96
CA GLU A 43 19.32 -14.57 -32.89
C GLU A 43 18.24 -15.47 -33.50
N ILE A 44 17.13 -15.67 -32.78
CA ILE A 44 15.97 -16.44 -33.24
C ILE A 44 14.84 -15.47 -33.54
N LYS A 45 14.43 -15.39 -34.80
CA LYS A 45 13.29 -14.57 -35.23
C LYS A 45 12.07 -15.45 -35.42
N VAL A 46 11.10 -15.30 -34.53
CA VAL A 46 9.82 -16.00 -34.56
C VAL A 46 8.71 -15.04 -34.13
N ASP A 47 7.50 -15.22 -34.65
CA ASP A 47 6.37 -14.35 -34.31
C ASP A 47 5.78 -14.67 -32.94
N LYS A 48 5.95 -15.91 -32.47
CA LYS A 48 5.39 -16.42 -31.22
C LYS A 48 6.22 -17.57 -30.67
N VAL A 49 6.45 -17.56 -29.35
CA VAL A 49 6.94 -18.71 -28.58
C VAL A 49 5.89 -19.06 -27.53
N THR A 50 5.53 -20.34 -27.43
CA THR A 50 4.59 -20.83 -26.41
C THR A 50 5.26 -21.93 -25.59
N VAL A 51 5.27 -21.77 -24.28
CA VAL A 51 5.78 -22.74 -23.31
C VAL A 51 4.67 -23.02 -22.31
N GLY A 52 3.92 -24.10 -22.54
CA GLY A 52 2.72 -24.42 -21.76
C GLY A 52 1.71 -23.26 -21.78
N ASN A 53 1.46 -22.67 -20.61
CA ASN A 53 0.51 -21.57 -20.42
C ASN A 53 1.12 -20.16 -20.61
N ILE A 54 2.40 -20.06 -21.01
CA ILE A 54 3.10 -18.80 -21.25
C ILE A 54 3.25 -18.59 -22.76
N THR A 55 2.95 -17.38 -23.24
CA THR A 55 3.17 -16.98 -24.64
C THR A 55 3.96 -15.67 -24.70
N LEU A 56 5.05 -15.67 -25.48
CA LEU A 56 5.79 -14.47 -25.88
C LEU A 56 5.52 -14.17 -27.35
N ASN A 57 5.05 -12.97 -27.67
CA ASN A 57 4.79 -12.51 -29.03
C ASN A 57 4.98 -11.00 -29.14
N GLN A 58 4.53 -10.39 -30.25
CA GLN A 58 4.64 -8.94 -30.49
C GLN A 58 3.91 -8.07 -29.45
N SER A 59 2.92 -8.62 -28.74
CA SER A 59 2.21 -7.94 -27.64
C SER A 59 2.91 -8.10 -26.28
N GLY A 60 4.02 -8.83 -26.21
CA GLY A 60 4.80 -9.06 -24.99
C GLY A 60 4.62 -10.47 -24.42
N LEU A 61 4.87 -10.59 -23.12
CA LEU A 61 4.72 -11.82 -22.35
C LEU A 61 3.29 -11.92 -21.79
N THR A 62 2.62 -13.03 -22.06
CA THR A 62 1.27 -13.32 -21.56
C THR A 62 1.24 -14.65 -20.83
N VAL A 63 0.48 -14.71 -19.75
CA VAL A 63 0.19 -15.93 -18.99
C VAL A 63 -1.30 -16.20 -19.13
N LYS A 64 -1.66 -17.43 -19.50
CA LYS A 64 -3.06 -17.83 -19.65
C LYS A 64 -3.80 -17.65 -18.32
N GLU A 65 -4.92 -16.95 -18.36
CA GLU A 65 -5.79 -16.78 -17.20
C GLU A 65 -6.21 -18.12 -16.60
N GLY A 66 -6.24 -18.21 -15.27
CA GLY A 66 -6.60 -19.43 -14.53
C GLY A 66 -5.56 -20.55 -14.56
N ALA A 67 -4.40 -20.33 -15.18
CA ALA A 67 -3.28 -21.27 -15.11
C ALA A 67 -2.53 -21.12 -13.78
N ASP A 68 -2.12 -22.24 -13.19
CA ASP A 68 -1.20 -22.25 -12.06
C ASP A 68 0.23 -21.98 -12.55
N VAL A 69 0.53 -20.71 -12.78
CA VAL A 69 1.84 -20.23 -13.24
C VAL A 69 2.34 -19.17 -12.28
N ASN A 70 3.50 -19.40 -11.69
CA ASN A 70 4.21 -18.42 -10.88
C ASN A 70 5.23 -17.64 -11.73
N ILE A 71 5.23 -16.31 -11.64
CA ILE A 71 6.30 -15.46 -12.18
C ILE A 71 7.30 -15.14 -11.06
N ASN A 72 8.34 -15.97 -10.95
CA ASN A 72 9.41 -15.76 -9.98
C ASN A 72 10.56 -14.95 -10.60
N MET A 73 10.80 -13.75 -10.09
CA MET A 73 11.89 -12.87 -10.55
C MET A 73 13.23 -13.15 -9.87
N GLY A 74 13.33 -14.13 -8.98
CA GLY A 74 14.56 -14.50 -8.30
C GLY A 74 15.14 -13.41 -7.39
N GLY A 75 14.29 -12.51 -6.87
CA GLY A 75 14.70 -11.36 -6.07
C GLY A 75 15.15 -10.12 -6.87
N ASN A 76 15.08 -10.16 -8.21
CA ASN A 76 15.43 -9.00 -9.04
C ASN A 76 14.33 -7.93 -9.03
N GLN A 77 14.74 -6.69 -9.29
CA GLN A 77 13.82 -5.55 -9.44
C GLN A 77 13.11 -5.58 -10.80
N ILE A 78 11.85 -5.14 -10.81
CA ILE A 78 11.11 -4.83 -12.04
C ILE A 78 11.07 -3.30 -12.17
N HIS A 79 11.83 -2.76 -13.11
CA HIS A 79 11.91 -1.31 -13.34
C HIS A 79 10.90 -0.83 -14.39
N ASN A 80 10.71 0.50 -14.45
CA ASN A 80 9.90 1.17 -15.46
C ASN A 80 8.41 0.79 -15.44
N ILE A 81 7.88 0.48 -14.26
CA ILE A 81 6.43 0.30 -14.05
C ILE A 81 5.77 1.68 -13.98
N LYS A 82 5.02 2.02 -15.03
CA LYS A 82 4.15 3.21 -15.03
C LYS A 82 3.11 3.09 -13.91
N ALA A 83 2.70 4.22 -13.34
CA ALA A 83 1.67 4.23 -12.30
C ALA A 83 0.39 3.53 -12.79
N GLY A 84 -0.09 2.57 -11.99
CA GLY A 84 -1.32 1.84 -12.27
C GLY A 84 -2.54 2.75 -12.21
N THR A 85 -3.49 2.52 -13.10
CA THR A 85 -4.74 3.30 -13.23
C THR A 85 -5.99 2.44 -13.12
N ALA A 86 -5.91 1.15 -13.41
CA ALA A 86 -6.96 0.17 -13.21
C ALA A 86 -6.72 -0.65 -11.92
N PRO A 87 -7.77 -1.26 -11.32
CA PRO A 87 -7.64 -2.06 -10.09
C PRO A 87 -6.72 -3.28 -10.20
N THR A 88 -6.45 -3.76 -11.41
CA THR A 88 -5.61 -4.93 -11.68
C THR A 88 -4.19 -4.56 -12.12
N ASP A 89 -3.86 -3.27 -12.21
CA ASP A 89 -2.52 -2.81 -12.56
C ASP A 89 -1.56 -2.99 -11.37
N ALA A 90 -0.29 -3.23 -11.66
CA ALA A 90 0.74 -3.16 -10.64
C ALA A 90 0.88 -1.71 -10.11
N VAL A 91 1.09 -1.59 -8.80
CA VAL A 91 1.45 -0.31 -8.18
C VAL A 91 2.96 -0.12 -8.22
N ASN A 92 3.41 1.11 -8.47
CA ASN A 92 4.82 1.44 -8.35
C ASN A 92 5.15 2.11 -7.00
N VAL A 93 6.44 2.23 -6.70
CA VAL A 93 6.92 2.78 -5.41
C VAL A 93 6.40 4.20 -5.15
N SER A 94 6.28 5.05 -6.18
CA SER A 94 5.77 6.41 -6.01
C SER A 94 4.30 6.47 -5.60
N GLN A 95 3.47 5.49 -6.01
CA GLN A 95 2.10 5.37 -5.53
C GLN A 95 2.07 4.92 -4.06
N LEU A 96 2.94 3.98 -3.69
CA LEU A 96 3.05 3.49 -2.31
C LEU A 96 3.51 4.60 -1.35
N THR A 97 4.55 5.37 -1.70
CA THR A 97 5.05 6.47 -0.86
C THR A 97 3.99 7.54 -0.61
N LYS A 98 3.15 7.86 -1.60
CA LYS A 98 2.03 8.80 -1.39
C LYS A 98 1.01 8.30 -0.36
N VAL A 99 0.75 6.99 -0.35
CA VAL A 99 -0.13 6.37 0.65
C VAL A 99 0.50 6.44 2.03
N GLU A 100 1.79 6.12 2.14
CA GLU A 100 2.56 6.22 3.38
C GLU A 100 2.53 7.64 3.96
N GLU A 101 2.84 8.66 3.14
CA GLU A 101 2.83 10.07 3.56
C GLU A 101 1.44 10.53 4.03
N SER A 102 0.39 10.15 3.31
CA SER A 102 -0.99 10.47 3.68
C SER A 102 -1.38 9.79 4.99
N LEU A 103 -0.98 8.54 5.19
CA LEU A 103 -1.24 7.80 6.42
C LEU A 103 -0.49 8.40 7.60
N SER A 104 0.79 8.71 7.44
CA SER A 104 1.63 9.35 8.46
C SER A 104 1.04 10.68 8.91
N THR A 105 0.67 11.54 7.94
CA THR A 105 0.01 12.83 8.22
C THR A 105 -1.30 12.66 9.00
N ARG A 106 -2.08 11.63 8.67
CA ARG A 106 -3.34 11.34 9.36
C ARG A 106 -3.10 10.83 10.78
N ILE A 107 -2.09 10.00 11.00
CA ILE A 107 -1.71 9.51 12.32
C ILE A 107 -1.28 10.68 13.20
N ASP A 108 -0.40 11.55 12.72
CA ASP A 108 0.03 12.75 13.44
C ASP A 108 -1.16 13.65 13.81
N SER A 109 -2.12 13.80 12.90
CA SER A 109 -3.33 14.58 13.17
C SER A 109 -4.23 13.93 14.23
N VAL A 110 -4.30 12.60 14.29
CA VAL A 110 -5.07 11.87 15.28
C VAL A 110 -4.40 11.96 16.65
N GLU A 111 -3.08 11.79 16.71
CA GLU A 111 -2.29 11.92 17.94
C GLU A 111 -2.46 13.31 18.55
N LYS A 112 -2.25 14.36 17.77
CA LYS A 112 -2.45 15.75 18.23
C LYS A 112 -3.87 16.00 18.71
N ALA A 113 -4.88 15.55 17.96
CA ALA A 113 -6.28 15.73 18.36
C ALA A 113 -6.60 15.02 19.69
N ALA A 114 -6.03 13.83 19.91
CA ALA A 114 -6.17 13.10 21.17
C ALA A 114 -5.47 13.82 22.32
N SER A 115 -4.21 14.23 22.14
CA SER A 115 -3.44 14.98 23.14
C SER A 115 -4.09 16.32 23.49
N GLY A 116 -4.63 17.03 22.49
CA GLY A 116 -5.44 18.23 22.68
C GLY A 116 -6.73 17.97 23.47
N GLY A 117 -7.41 16.86 23.22
CA GLY A 117 -8.58 16.44 23.99
C GLY A 117 -8.26 16.18 25.47
N THR A 118 -7.15 15.51 25.74
CA THR A 118 -6.66 15.27 27.11
C THR A 118 -6.30 16.58 27.81
N ALA A 119 -5.57 17.48 27.14
CA ALA A 119 -5.27 18.80 27.68
C ALA A 119 -6.55 19.57 28.02
N SER A 120 -7.58 19.51 27.16
CA SER A 120 -8.88 20.11 27.42
C SER A 120 -9.60 19.54 28.65
N ALA A 121 -9.56 18.23 28.83
CA ALA A 121 -10.10 17.57 30.01
C ALA A 121 -9.36 18.01 31.28
N MET A 122 -8.03 18.07 31.26
CA MET A 122 -7.20 18.52 32.37
C MET A 122 -7.46 19.99 32.73
N ALA A 123 -7.57 20.88 31.73
CA ALA A 123 -7.89 22.28 31.95
C ALA A 123 -9.27 22.43 32.61
N SER A 124 -10.27 21.70 32.12
CA SER A 124 -11.64 21.74 32.64
C SER A 124 -11.75 21.18 34.07
N ALA A 125 -10.99 20.11 34.36
CA ALA A 125 -10.91 19.51 35.69
C ALA A 125 -10.24 20.45 36.71
N SER A 126 -9.27 21.25 36.25
CA SER A 126 -8.53 22.19 37.10
C SER A 126 -9.30 23.48 37.43
N LEU A 127 -10.50 23.68 36.87
CA LEU A 127 -11.33 24.86 37.14
C LEU A 127 -11.87 24.85 38.59
N PRO A 128 -11.55 25.88 39.41
CA PRO A 128 -12.16 26.05 40.73
C PRO A 128 -13.70 26.13 40.67
N GLN A 129 -14.33 25.66 41.75
CA GLN A 129 -15.78 25.65 41.95
C GLN A 129 -16.16 26.61 43.09
N ALA A 130 -17.33 27.26 42.99
CA ALA A 130 -17.90 28.02 44.09
C ALA A 130 -18.04 27.14 45.36
N TYR A 131 -17.78 27.70 46.54
CA TYR A 131 -17.86 26.99 47.83
C TYR A 131 -18.78 27.68 48.86
N VAL A 132 -19.38 28.83 48.52
CA VAL A 132 -20.28 29.59 49.39
C VAL A 132 -21.72 29.51 48.87
N PRO A 133 -22.71 29.13 49.70
CA PRO A 133 -24.13 29.15 49.33
C PRO A 133 -24.61 30.50 48.81
N GLY A 134 -25.48 30.48 47.80
CA GLY A 134 -26.03 31.68 47.14
C GLY A 134 -25.02 32.47 46.31
N LYS A 135 -23.80 31.95 46.11
CA LYS A 135 -22.76 32.61 45.30
C LYS A 135 -22.47 31.87 44.00
N SER A 136 -22.12 32.65 42.99
CA SER A 136 -21.63 32.19 41.70
C SER A 136 -20.14 32.49 41.54
N MET A 137 -19.43 31.70 40.75
CA MET A 137 -18.01 31.84 40.46
C MET A 137 -17.77 31.72 38.95
N VAL A 138 -16.91 32.61 38.43
CA VAL A 138 -16.28 32.50 37.11
C VAL A 138 -14.85 32.02 37.31
N SER A 139 -14.40 31.04 36.52
CA SER A 139 -13.04 30.49 36.60
C SER A 139 -12.37 30.40 35.23
N LEU A 140 -11.05 30.42 35.23
CA LEU A 140 -10.18 30.24 34.07
C LEU A 140 -9.10 29.22 34.43
N ALA A 141 -8.83 28.28 33.54
CA ALA A 141 -7.77 27.29 33.71
C ALA A 141 -7.06 27.02 32.39
N GLY A 142 -5.83 26.51 32.50
CA GLY A 142 -5.04 26.04 31.36
C GLY A 142 -4.35 24.72 31.70
N ALA A 143 -4.08 23.93 30.68
CA ALA A 143 -3.32 22.69 30.81
C ALA A 143 -2.49 22.41 29.56
N SER A 144 -1.43 21.64 29.71
CA SER A 144 -0.62 21.13 28.62
C SER A 144 -0.44 19.63 28.78
N TYR A 145 -0.54 18.89 27.68
CA TYR A 145 -0.34 17.45 27.62
C TYR A 145 0.21 17.09 26.24
N ASP A 146 1.35 16.39 26.24
CA ASP A 146 2.00 15.87 25.03
C ASP A 146 2.03 16.86 23.85
N LYS A 147 2.74 17.99 24.05
CA LYS A 147 2.92 19.10 23.09
C LYS A 147 1.64 19.87 22.70
N SER A 148 0.45 19.44 23.11
CA SER A 148 -0.79 20.21 22.97
C SER A 148 -1.11 20.98 24.25
N SER A 149 -1.81 22.11 24.10
CA SER A 149 -2.25 22.95 25.22
C SER A 149 -3.72 23.29 25.09
N SER A 150 -4.39 23.53 26.21
CA SER A 150 -5.80 23.92 26.24
C SER A 150 -6.08 24.96 27.31
N MET A 151 -7.09 25.78 27.05
CA MET A 151 -7.67 26.73 27.99
C MET A 151 -9.14 26.39 28.21
N ALA A 152 -9.62 26.58 29.43
CA ALA A 152 -11.00 26.35 29.82
C ALA A 152 -11.53 27.54 30.62
N VAL A 153 -12.78 27.90 30.40
CA VAL A 153 -13.54 28.89 31.20
C VAL A 153 -14.70 28.17 31.85
N GLY A 154 -14.90 28.42 33.14
CA GLY A 154 -15.91 27.77 33.97
C GLY A 154 -16.88 28.77 34.60
N LEU A 155 -18.12 28.31 34.78
CA LEU A 155 -19.13 28.94 35.62
C LEU A 155 -19.60 27.91 36.64
N SER A 156 -19.79 28.31 37.89
CA SER A 156 -20.42 27.46 38.90
C SER A 156 -21.27 28.29 39.87
N SER A 157 -22.30 27.67 40.46
CA SER A 157 -23.18 28.31 41.43
C SER A 157 -23.68 27.30 42.45
N ILE A 158 -23.84 27.75 43.70
CA ILE A 158 -24.48 26.98 44.78
C ILE A 158 -25.79 27.66 45.14
N SER A 159 -26.87 26.89 45.28
CA SER A 159 -28.18 27.41 45.71
C SER A 159 -28.13 28.06 47.09
N ASP A 160 -29.07 28.95 47.39
CA ASP A 160 -29.12 29.68 48.67
C ASP A 160 -29.21 28.75 49.89
N ASN A 161 -29.90 27.61 49.74
CA ASN A 161 -29.98 26.58 50.78
C ASN A 161 -28.73 25.70 50.89
N GLY A 162 -27.70 25.94 50.07
CA GLY A 162 -26.43 25.22 50.08
C GLY A 162 -26.50 23.78 49.57
N LYS A 163 -27.68 23.30 49.13
CA LYS A 163 -27.91 21.89 48.81
C LYS A 163 -27.62 21.53 47.36
N TRP A 164 -27.78 22.45 46.41
CA TRP A 164 -27.58 22.19 44.99
C TRP A 164 -26.36 22.94 44.47
N ILE A 165 -25.55 22.25 43.68
CA ILE A 165 -24.36 22.81 43.03
C ILE A 165 -24.45 22.55 41.54
N ILE A 166 -24.30 23.59 40.72
CA ILE A 166 -24.22 23.49 39.27
C ILE A 166 -22.85 23.98 38.78
N LYS A 167 -22.28 23.30 37.78
CA LYS A 167 -21.05 23.70 37.11
C LYS A 167 -21.19 23.53 35.60
N GLY A 168 -20.69 24.50 34.86
CA GLY A 168 -20.56 24.46 33.40
C GLY A 168 -19.16 24.92 33.01
N ASN A 169 -18.62 24.39 31.91
CA ASN A 169 -17.36 24.86 31.35
C ASN A 169 -17.35 24.73 29.83
N ILE A 170 -16.54 25.58 29.22
CA ILE A 170 -16.16 25.51 27.81
C ILE A 170 -14.65 25.48 27.73
N ASN A 171 -14.09 24.77 26.76
CA ASN A 171 -12.66 24.68 26.56
C ASN A 171 -12.29 24.68 25.06
N ALA A 172 -11.07 25.09 24.77
CA ALA A 172 -10.48 25.09 23.44
C ALA A 172 -9.02 24.68 23.54
N ASN A 173 -8.50 23.97 22.53
CA ASN A 173 -7.10 23.55 22.47
C ASN A 173 -6.36 24.04 21.22
N THR A 174 -5.04 23.85 21.21
CA THR A 174 -4.14 24.22 20.10
C THR A 174 -4.50 23.56 18.77
N GLU A 175 -5.22 22.43 18.81
CA GLU A 175 -5.70 21.70 17.62
C GLU A 175 -7.04 22.23 17.09
N LYS A 176 -7.48 23.40 17.58
CA LYS A 176 -8.74 24.07 17.18
C LYS A 176 -9.98 23.22 17.46
N LYS A 177 -9.93 22.33 18.45
CA LYS A 177 -11.09 21.58 18.94
C LYS A 177 -11.68 22.30 20.16
N PHE A 178 -13.00 22.25 20.26
CA PHE A 178 -13.78 22.86 21.33
C PHE A 178 -14.53 21.78 22.10
N GLY A 179 -14.64 21.95 23.41
CA GLY A 179 -15.42 21.09 24.29
C GLY A 179 -16.33 21.90 25.21
N ILE A 180 -17.41 21.26 25.65
CA ILE A 180 -18.34 21.80 26.64
C ILE A 180 -18.66 20.69 27.67
N GLY A 181 -18.76 21.05 28.93
CA GLY A 181 -19.14 20.13 30.01
C GLY A 181 -20.08 20.82 30.99
N VAL A 182 -21.06 20.06 31.50
CA VAL A 182 -22.01 20.53 32.53
C VAL A 182 -22.20 19.46 33.59
N SER A 183 -22.45 19.85 34.83
CA SER A 183 -22.75 18.95 35.93
C SER A 183 -23.65 19.59 36.98
N VAL A 184 -24.36 18.75 37.73
CA VAL A 184 -25.19 19.10 38.88
C VAL A 184 -24.90 18.13 40.02
N GLY A 185 -24.86 18.63 41.25
CA GLY A 185 -24.69 17.85 42.47
C GLY A 185 -25.66 18.28 43.57
N TYR A 186 -26.05 17.34 44.42
CA TYR A 186 -26.86 17.60 45.62
C TYR A 186 -26.11 17.12 46.87
N GLN A 187 -26.06 17.95 47.91
CA GLN A 187 -25.48 17.63 49.21
C GLN A 187 -26.51 17.84 50.33
N TRP A 188 -26.49 16.97 51.35
CA TRP A 188 -27.43 16.96 52.47
C TRP A 188 -26.72 17.04 53.83
#